data_AF-A0A962Y9I1-F1
#
_entry.id   AF-A0A962Y9I1-F1
#
_cell.length_a   1.000
_cell.length_b   1.000
_cell.length_c   1.000
_cell.angle_alpha   90.00
_cell.angle_beta   90.00
_cell.angle_gamma   90.00
#
_symmetry.space_group_name_H-M   'P 1'
#
loop_
_entity.id
_entity.type
_entity.pdbx_description
1 polymer ?
#
loop_
_entity_poly.entity_id
_entity_poly.type
_entity_poly.pdbx_seq_one_letter_code
_entity_poly.pdbx_strand_id
1 'polypeptide(L)' 'GSGPAPKALIAPHAGYVYSGPVAAKAYARLRPVRERIQRVVLLGPSHRVPLQGLAYSTADAFQTPLGSIPVDRA' A
#
# COMPACT_ATOMS: atom_id res chain seq x y z
N GLY A 1 16.77 -7.00 10.86
CA GLY A 1 17.29 -5.65 10.58
C GLY A 1 16.80 -4.68 11.63
N SER A 2 17.67 -4.16 12.48
CA SER A 2 17.39 -3.36 13.69
C SER A 2 17.19 -1.86 13.43
N GLY A 3 16.85 -1.45 12.22
CA GLY A 3 16.54 -0.04 11.91
C GLY A 3 15.18 0.41 12.46
N PRO A 4 14.97 1.72 12.65
CA PRO A 4 13.69 2.28 13.08
C PRO A 4 12.55 1.89 12.13
N ALA A 5 11.33 1.89 12.65
CA ALA A 5 10.15 1.57 11.85
C ALA A 5 9.99 2.56 10.69
N PRO A 6 9.89 2.07 9.44
CA PRO A 6 9.83 2.96 8.29
C PRO A 6 8.51 3.74 8.26
N LYS A 7 8.57 5.01 7.87
CA LYS A 7 7.39 5.85 7.62
C LYS A 7 6.82 5.66 6.21
N ALA A 8 7.62 5.16 5.28
CA ALA A 8 7.24 4.85 3.92
C ALA A 8 7.86 3.54 3.46
N LEU A 9 7.19 2.83 2.55
CA LEU A 9 7.71 1.66 1.87
C LEU A 9 7.57 1.85 0.36
N ILE A 10 8.53 1.29 -0.38
CA ILE A 10 8.42 1.11 -1.82
C ILE A 10 8.34 -0.40 -2.05
N ALA A 11 7.30 -0.84 -2.77
CA ALA A 11 7.08 -2.24 -3.10
C ALA A 11 6.72 -2.38 -4.58
N PRO A 12 7.20 -3.45 -5.25
CA PRO A 12 6.80 -3.74 -6.63
C PRO A 12 5.33 -4.18 -6.69
N HIS A 13 4.67 -3.91 -7.82
CA HIS A 13 3.23 -4.17 -8.03
C HIS A 13 2.94 -5.14 -9.20
N ALA A 14 3.92 -5.92 -9.64
CA ALA A 14 3.68 -6.99 -10.62
C ALA A 14 2.82 -8.11 -10.00
N GLY A 15 2.40 -9.08 -10.82
CA GLY A 15 1.69 -10.26 -10.33
C GLY A 15 2.51 -10.99 -9.24
N TYR A 16 1.82 -11.57 -8.25
CA TYR A 16 2.46 -12.13 -7.05
C TYR A 16 3.53 -13.19 -7.32
N VAL A 17 3.36 -14.01 -8.36
CA VAL A 17 4.36 -15.02 -8.77
C VAL A 17 5.70 -14.37 -9.11
N TYR A 18 5.69 -13.14 -9.62
CA TYR A 18 6.88 -12.41 -10.05
C TYR A 18 7.47 -11.53 -8.94
N SER A 19 6.63 -10.82 -8.19
CA SER A 19 7.10 -9.77 -7.26
C SER A 19 6.73 -9.99 -5.80
N GLY A 20 5.94 -11.01 -5.48
CA GLY A 20 5.47 -11.31 -4.12
C GLY A 20 6.62 -11.46 -3.11
N PRO A 21 7.66 -12.27 -3.37
CA PRO A 21 8.78 -12.43 -2.45
C PRO A 21 9.54 -11.13 -2.15
N VAL A 22 9.62 -10.20 -3.13
CA VAL A 22 10.26 -8.90 -2.95
C VAL A 22 9.37 -7.96 -2.15
N ALA A 23 8.09 -7.87 -2.49
CA ALA A 23 7.12 -7.07 -1.73
C ALA A 23 7.02 -7.53 -0.26
N ALA A 24 7.04 -8.85 -0.01
CA ALA A 24 7.01 -9.43 1.32
C ALA A 24 8.16 -8.95 2.21
N LYS A 25 9.38 -8.81 1.65
CA LYS A 25 10.54 -8.27 2.40
C LYS A 25 10.30 -6.84 2.87
N ALA A 26 9.65 -6.00 2.05
CA ALA A 26 9.29 -4.63 2.42
C ALA A 26 8.23 -4.62 3.54
N TYR A 27 7.11 -5.32 3.34
CA TYR A 27 6.02 -5.37 4.32
C TYR A 27 6.43 -6.01 5.66
N ALA A 28 7.34 -6.99 5.65
CA ALA A 28 7.85 -7.61 6.88
C ALA A 28 8.49 -6.60 7.85
N ARG A 29 8.99 -5.46 7.34
CA ARG A 29 9.56 -4.37 8.17
C ARG A 29 8.50 -3.68 9.04
N LEU A 30 7.21 -3.78 8.70
CA LEU A 30 6.12 -3.16 9.46
C LEU A 30 5.65 -4.02 10.64
N ARG A 31 5.99 -5.32 10.69
CA ARG A 31 5.52 -6.25 11.73
C ARG A 31 5.64 -5.69 13.16
N PRO A 32 6.78 -5.08 13.58
CA PRO A 32 6.92 -4.57 14.94
C PRO A 32 6.02 -3.39 15.29
N VAL A 33 5.47 -2.70 14.29
CA VAL A 33 4.65 -1.49 14.47
C VAL A 33 3.26 -1.61 13.88
N ARG A 34 2.85 -2.81 13.44
CA ARG A 34 1.59 -3.02 12.71
C ARG A 34 0.36 -2.46 13.45
N GLU A 35 0.32 -2.61 14.77
CA GLU A 35 -0.80 -2.14 15.61
C GLU A 35 -0.83 -0.61 15.76
N ARG A 36 0.27 0.07 15.42
CA ARG A 36 0.39 1.55 15.48
C ARG A 36 0.02 2.21 14.16
N ILE A 37 -0.08 1.44 13.07
CA ILE A 37 -0.40 1.97 11.73
C ILE A 37 -1.92 1.94 11.58
N GLN A 38 -2.53 3.12 11.63
CA GLN A 38 -3.97 3.27 11.54
C GLN A 38 -4.44 3.75 10.16
N ARG A 39 -3.56 4.40 9.40
CA ARG A 39 -3.85 4.97 8.08
C ARG A 39 -2.69 4.71 7.13
N VAL A 40 -3.00 4.33 5.90
CA VAL A 40 -2.03 4.12 4.82
C VAL A 40 -2.44 4.98 3.64
N VAL A 41 -1.52 5.80 3.15
CA VAL A 41 -1.65 6.46 1.85
C VAL A 41 -0.98 5.57 0.82
N LEU A 42 -1.77 4.98 -0.09
CA LEU A 42 -1.26 4.15 -1.18
C LEU A 42 -1.13 4.99 -2.44
N LEU A 43 0.10 5.12 -2.95
CA LEU A 43 0.41 5.89 -4.15
C LEU A 43 0.91 4.95 -5.25
N GLY A 44 0.42 5.14 -6.47
CA GLY A 44 0.83 4.38 -7.64
C GLY A 44 0.66 5.18 -8.92
N PRO A 45 1.41 4.85 -9.98
CA PRO A 45 1.27 5.51 -11.27
C PRO A 45 -0.03 5.10 -11.98
N SER A 46 -0.58 6.02 -12.78
CA SER A 46 -1.61 5.67 -13.77
C SER A 46 -0.94 5.05 -15.00
N HIS A 47 -1.23 3.77 -15.26
CA HIS A 47 -0.71 3.05 -16.44
C HIS A 47 -1.61 3.14 -17.67
N ARG A 48 -2.80 3.74 -17.54
CA ARG A 48 -3.83 3.73 -18.60
C ARG A 48 -4.22 5.10 -19.12
N VAL A 49 -4.31 6.09 -18.23
CA VAL A 49 -4.81 7.43 -18.56
C VAL A 49 -3.77 8.46 -18.16
N PRO A 50 -3.37 9.38 -19.07
CA PRO A 50 -2.51 10.50 -18.71
C PRO A 50 -3.12 11.31 -17.57
N LEU A 51 -2.32 11.60 -16.56
CA LEU A 51 -2.73 12.36 -15.39
C LEU A 51 -1.69 13.45 -15.11
N GLN A 52 -2.15 14.69 -14.97
CA GLN A 52 -1.36 15.77 -14.42
C GLN A 52 -1.88 16.06 -13.01
N GLY A 53 -1.00 15.95 -12.01
CA GLY A 53 -1.38 16.09 -10.60
C GLY A 53 -1.73 14.74 -9.94
N LEU A 54 -2.69 14.77 -9.02
CA LEU A 54 -3.12 13.61 -8.23
C LEU A 54 -4.61 13.34 -8.44
N ALA A 55 -4.97 12.06 -8.43
CA ALA A 55 -6.35 11.61 -8.37
C ALA A 55 -6.51 10.69 -7.16
N TYR A 56 -7.71 10.69 -6.58
CA TYR A 56 -8.06 9.78 -5.49
C TYR A 56 -9.41 9.13 -5.78
N SER A 57 -9.66 7.97 -5.16
CA SER A 57 -10.90 7.22 -5.34
C SER A 57 -12.07 7.89 -4.62
N THR A 58 -13.23 7.98 -5.28
CA THR A 58 -14.49 8.41 -4.65
C THR A 58 -15.26 7.29 -3.95
N ALA A 59 -14.78 6.04 -4.04
CA ALA A 59 -15.42 4.88 -3.42
C ALA A 59 -15.41 4.96 -1.89
N ASP A 60 -16.38 4.31 -1.23
CA ASP A 60 -16.39 4.16 0.25
C ASP A 60 -15.32 3.17 0.74
N ALA A 61 -14.98 2.15 -0.07
CA ALA A 61 -14.04 1.08 0.31
C ALA A 61 -13.39 0.41 -0.91
N PHE A 62 -12.21 -0.18 -0.68
CA PHE A 62 -11.53 -1.10 -1.60
C PHE A 62 -11.80 -2.54 -1.18
N GLN A 63 -12.31 -3.37 -2.09
CA GLN A 63 -12.48 -4.81 -1.84
C GLN A 63 -11.16 -5.56 -1.99
N THR A 64 -10.88 -6.46 -1.06
CA THR A 64 -9.74 -7.39 -1.14
C THR A 64 -10.19 -8.81 -0.79
N PRO A 65 -9.44 -9.86 -1.17
CA PRO A 65 -9.73 -11.22 -0.74
C PRO A 65 -9.74 -11.43 0.79
N LEU A 66 -9.13 -10.52 1.56
CA LEU A 66 -9.07 -10.57 3.02
C LEU A 66 -10.15 -9.72 3.70
N GLY A 67 -11.03 -9.09 2.91
CA GLY A 67 -12.06 -8.17 3.38
C GLY A 67 -11.97 -6.78 2.74
N SER A 68 -12.97 -5.96 3.03
CA SER A 68 -13.05 -4.59 2.53
C SER A 68 -12.23 -3.63 3.39
N ILE A 69 -11.47 -2.74 2.76
CA ILE A 69 -10.68 -1.69 3.41
C ILE A 69 -11.37 -0.34 3.17
N PRO A 70 -11.89 0.34 4.22
CA PRO A 70 -12.57 1.63 4.03
C PRO A 70 -11.60 2.70 3.54
N VAL A 71 -12.08 3.59 2.66
CA VAL A 71 -11.38 4.80 2.26
C VAL A 71 -11.57 5.84 3.35
N ASP A 72 -10.46 6.42 3.81
CA ASP A 72 -10.50 7.49 4.80
C ASP A 72 -11.10 8.77 4.20
N ARG A 73 -11.99 9.44 4.94
CA ARG A 73 -12.76 10.63 4.49
C ARG A 73 -12.49 11.90 5.32
N ALA A 74 -11.57 11.83 6.28
CA ALA A 74 -11.29 12.91 7.23
C ALA A 74 -10.03 13.70 6.89
#